data_AF-I2NLH1-F1
#
_entry.id   AF-I2NLH1-F1
#
_cell.length_a   1.000
_cell.length_b   1.000
_cell.length_c   1.000
_cell.angle_alpha   90.00
_cell.angle_beta   90.00
_cell.angle_gamma   90.00
#
_symmetry.space_group_name_H-M   'P 1'
#
loop_
_entity.id
_entity.type
_entity.pdbx_description
1 polymer ?
#
loop_
_entity_poly.entity_id
_entity_poly.type
_entity_poly.pdbx_seq_one_letter_code
_entity_poly.pdbx_strand_id
1 'polypeptide(L)'
;MEEMKQWIEHHKRILQKAASALLAFVVGASLVFMIHPVKTLSKDRLLSLSQMKENSQRFVASSSKDPDLENLLSLELARGEGKTQKNWVTLSAFVKKFGKAASFTQEDTSFGAQVQLGYGTPVKGIYPYKIEFHEQDSVFYLSAVQGFVPHSSLYKKKKDLKLADFTGYQTLDRKKEKGTMVEEVLKKSGLPNSLSLTRTQDKHLLALSYQVTDGLVSLTFERDQSGQYRLSKKG
;
A
#
# COMPACT_ATOMS: atom_id res chain seq x y z
N MET A 1 -2.34 2.34 45.21
CA MET A 1 -1.14 2.14 44.37
C MET A 1 -1.43 1.31 43.13
N GLU A 2 -2.24 0.26 43.22
CA GLU A 2 -2.60 -0.60 42.07
C GLU A 2 -3.37 0.10 40.95
N GLU A 3 -4.30 1.01 41.26
CA GLU A 3 -5.03 1.77 40.23
C GLU A 3 -4.12 2.70 39.42
N MET A 4 -3.13 3.31 40.08
CA MET A 4 -2.15 4.18 39.42
C MET A 4 -1.23 3.39 38.50
N LYS A 5 -0.87 2.15 38.86
CA LYS A 5 -0.12 1.24 37.99
C LYS A 5 -0.92 0.84 36.75
N GLN A 6 -2.20 0.48 36.92
CA GLN A 6 -3.08 0.15 35.79
C GLN A 6 -3.30 1.35 34.86
N TRP A 7 -3.44 2.55 35.43
CA TRP A 7 -3.57 3.78 34.65
C TRP A 7 -2.30 4.07 33.82
N ILE A 8 -1.12 3.96 34.44
CA ILE A 8 0.19 4.13 33.76
C ILE A 8 0.35 3.08 32.65
N GLU A 9 0.02 1.83 32.91
CA GLU A 9 0.19 0.73 31.95
C GLU A 9 -0.77 0.86 30.76
N HIS A 10 -2.03 1.24 31.02
CA HIS A 10 -3.01 1.50 29.99
C HIS A 10 -2.61 2.69 29.10
N HIS A 11 -2.17 3.79 29.70
CA HIS A 11 -1.71 4.98 28.97
C HIS A 11 -0.41 4.70 28.21
N LYS A 12 0.53 3.95 28.76
CA LYS A 12 1.76 3.53 28.07
C LYS A 12 1.45 2.70 26.82
N ARG A 13 0.45 1.81 26.89
CA ARG A 13 -0.01 1.00 25.76
C ARG A 13 -0.70 1.84 24.69
N ILE A 14 -1.47 2.86 25.09
CA ILE A 14 -2.09 3.84 24.17
C ILE A 14 -1.02 4.71 23.51
N LEU A 15 -0.06 5.23 24.28
CA LEU A 15 1.08 6.01 23.79
C LEU A 15 1.95 5.19 22.84
N GLN A 16 2.23 3.93 23.14
CA GLN A 16 2.94 3.04 22.21
C GLN A 16 2.15 2.80 20.93
N LYS A 17 0.84 2.53 20.99
CA LYS A 17 0.01 2.39 19.78
C LYS A 17 -0.04 3.67 18.96
N ALA A 18 -0.15 4.82 19.63
CA ALA A 18 -0.16 6.13 18.99
C ALA A 18 1.20 6.47 18.35
N ALA A 19 2.31 6.22 19.05
CA ALA A 19 3.67 6.39 18.55
C ALA A 19 3.97 5.43 17.40
N SER A 20 3.48 4.19 17.46
CA SER A 20 3.61 3.21 16.37
C SER A 20 2.81 3.61 15.14
N ALA A 21 1.60 4.15 15.33
CA ALA A 21 0.79 4.70 14.26
C ALA A 21 1.42 5.97 13.65
N LEU A 22 2.03 6.81 14.48
CA LEU A 22 2.78 7.99 14.04
C LEU A 22 4.06 7.61 13.28
N LEU A 23 4.81 6.61 13.75
CA LEU A 23 5.99 6.10 13.05
C LEU A 23 5.61 5.44 11.73
N ALA A 24 4.54 4.63 11.69
CA ALA A 24 4.01 4.07 10.45
C ALA A 24 3.53 5.17 9.48
N PHE A 25 2.97 6.26 10.01
CA PHE A 25 2.58 7.43 9.23
C PHE A 25 3.78 8.22 8.70
N VAL A 26 4.82 8.45 9.52
CA VAL A 26 6.06 9.15 9.11
C VAL A 26 6.84 8.33 8.10
N VAL A 27 6.91 7.01 8.25
CA VAL A 27 7.59 6.12 7.31
C VAL A 27 6.79 5.98 6.01
N GLY A 28 5.46 5.83 6.11
CA GLY A 28 4.56 5.84 4.96
C GLY A 28 4.65 7.16 4.18
N ALA A 29 4.64 8.30 4.88
CA ALA A 29 4.81 9.62 4.28
C ALA A 29 6.21 9.81 3.70
N SER A 30 7.27 9.39 4.38
CA SER A 30 8.65 9.47 3.86
C SER A 30 8.83 8.65 2.57
N LEU A 31 8.18 7.49 2.47
CA LEU A 31 8.14 6.72 1.22
C LEU A 31 7.33 7.42 0.13
N VAL A 32 6.22 8.08 0.48
CA VAL A 32 5.44 8.90 -0.47
C VAL A 32 6.30 10.04 -1.03
N PHE A 33 7.03 10.77 -0.19
CA PHE A 33 7.87 11.90 -0.63
C PHE A 33 9.08 11.49 -1.49
N MET A 34 9.63 10.29 -1.30
CA MET A 34 10.74 9.79 -2.14
C MET A 34 10.28 9.19 -3.47
N ILE A 35 9.01 8.77 -3.59
CA ILE A 35 8.48 8.14 -4.81
C ILE A 35 7.64 9.14 -5.64
N HIS A 36 6.96 10.09 -4.99
CA HIS A 36 6.27 11.21 -5.61
C HIS A 36 6.60 12.48 -4.82
N PRO A 37 7.45 13.39 -5.34
CA PRO A 37 7.64 14.67 -4.67
C PRO A 37 6.28 15.36 -4.60
N VAL A 38 5.77 15.62 -3.40
CA VAL A 38 4.52 16.36 -3.19
C VAL A 38 4.77 17.78 -3.71
N LYS A 39 4.47 17.98 -5.00
CA LYS A 39 4.29 19.31 -5.56
C LYS A 39 2.95 19.78 -5.02
N THR A 40 2.99 20.59 -3.96
CA THR A 40 1.84 21.40 -3.57
C THR A 40 1.46 22.27 -4.78
N LEU A 41 0.35 21.93 -5.45
CA LEU A 41 -0.14 22.64 -6.64
C LEU A 41 -1.56 23.16 -6.42
N SER A 42 -1.90 24.19 -7.20
CA SER A 42 -2.99 25.13 -6.92
C SER A 42 -4.38 24.51 -6.94
N LYS A 43 -5.29 25.11 -6.15
CA LYS A 43 -6.71 24.73 -6.06
C LYS A 43 -7.46 24.74 -7.39
N ASP A 44 -6.92 25.40 -8.42
CA ASP A 44 -7.53 25.57 -9.74
C ASP A 44 -7.42 24.34 -10.65
N ARG A 45 -6.79 23.25 -10.18
CA ARG A 45 -6.63 21.98 -10.93
C ARG A 45 -7.43 20.81 -10.37
N LEU A 46 -8.28 21.06 -9.38
CA LEU A 46 -9.25 20.08 -8.89
C LEU A 46 -10.52 20.19 -9.74
N LEU A 47 -11.05 19.04 -10.19
CA LEU A 47 -12.37 19.00 -10.82
C LEU A 47 -13.40 19.72 -9.95
N SER A 48 -14.37 20.38 -10.58
CA SER A 48 -15.50 20.95 -9.85
C SER A 48 -16.21 19.84 -9.05
N LEU A 49 -16.75 20.18 -7.87
CA LEU A 49 -17.42 19.20 -7.00
C LEU A 49 -18.57 18.47 -7.71
N SER A 50 -19.25 19.09 -8.67
CA SER A 50 -20.28 18.47 -9.50
C SER A 50 -19.71 17.39 -10.41
N GLN A 51 -18.60 17.67 -11.11
CA GLN A 51 -17.91 16.70 -11.96
C GLN A 51 -17.32 15.55 -11.14
N MET A 52 -16.71 15.82 -9.98
CA MET A 52 -16.26 14.76 -9.07
C MET A 52 -17.43 13.88 -8.62
N LYS A 53 -18.57 14.48 -8.28
CA LYS A 53 -19.77 13.73 -7.84
C LYS A 53 -20.32 12.85 -8.96
N GLU A 54 -20.39 13.35 -10.19
CA GLU A 54 -20.86 12.59 -11.35
C GLU A 54 -19.89 11.44 -11.71
N ASN A 55 -18.59 11.73 -11.78
CA ASN A 55 -17.56 10.73 -12.11
C ASN A 55 -17.45 9.65 -11.04
N SER A 56 -17.59 10.00 -9.76
CA SER A 56 -17.43 9.07 -8.64
C SER A 56 -18.62 8.12 -8.45
N GLN A 57 -19.84 8.46 -8.88
CA GLN A 57 -21.07 7.66 -8.62
C GLN A 57 -20.94 6.17 -8.97
N ARG A 58 -20.17 5.87 -10.03
CA ARG A 58 -19.95 4.50 -10.49
C ARG A 58 -18.93 3.73 -9.64
N PHE A 59 -18.09 4.45 -8.88
CA PHE A 59 -16.94 3.90 -8.18
C PHE A 59 -17.05 3.97 -6.64
N VAL A 60 -17.92 4.82 -6.08
CA VAL A 60 -18.06 4.99 -4.62
C VAL A 60 -19.37 4.46 -4.05
N ALA A 61 -19.32 3.99 -2.81
CA ALA A 61 -20.46 3.62 -2.00
C ALA A 61 -20.29 4.15 -0.56
N SER A 62 -21.37 4.18 0.22
CA SER A 62 -21.36 4.60 1.62
C SER A 62 -20.50 3.71 2.53
N SER A 63 -20.23 2.48 2.10
CA SER A 63 -19.36 1.53 2.77
C SER A 63 -18.50 0.81 1.75
N SER A 64 -17.24 0.53 2.11
CA SER A 64 -16.34 -0.28 1.30
C SER A 64 -15.77 -1.42 2.14
N LYS A 65 -15.31 -2.47 1.46
CA LYS A 65 -14.58 -3.58 2.07
C LYS A 65 -13.09 -3.38 1.85
N ASP A 66 -12.29 -3.82 2.81
CA ASP A 66 -10.84 -3.81 2.68
C ASP A 66 -10.42 -4.81 1.59
N PRO A 67 -9.53 -4.43 0.65
CA PRO A 67 -8.94 -5.37 -0.29
C PRO A 67 -8.07 -6.42 0.44
N ASP A 68 -8.24 -7.69 0.07
CA ASP A 68 -7.39 -8.77 0.57
C ASP A 68 -5.97 -8.68 -0.02
N LEU A 69 -4.97 -8.90 0.83
CA LEU A 69 -3.55 -8.87 0.46
C LEU A 69 -3.24 -9.75 -0.76
N GLU A 70 -3.71 -10.99 -0.77
CA GLU A 70 -3.43 -11.96 -1.84
C GLU A 70 -3.93 -11.46 -3.19
N ASN A 71 -5.12 -10.85 -3.18
CA ASN A 71 -5.71 -10.29 -4.37
C ASN A 71 -4.94 -9.06 -4.85
N LEU A 72 -4.41 -8.23 -3.95
CA LEU A 72 -3.55 -7.10 -4.30
C LEU A 72 -2.21 -7.53 -4.89
N LEU A 73 -1.58 -8.57 -4.34
CA LEU A 73 -0.32 -9.12 -4.83
C LEU A 73 -0.43 -9.71 -6.24
N SER A 74 -1.64 -10.08 -6.68
CA SER A 74 -1.87 -10.57 -8.05
C SER A 74 -1.95 -9.47 -9.12
N LEU A 75 -2.04 -8.19 -8.72
CA LEU A 75 -2.35 -7.09 -9.64
C LEU A 75 -1.17 -6.73 -10.54
N GLU A 76 -1.49 -6.30 -11.75
CA GLU A 76 -0.54 -5.75 -12.71
C GLU A 76 -0.69 -4.23 -12.75
N LEU A 77 0.37 -3.55 -12.33
CA LEU A 77 0.45 -2.09 -12.35
C LEU A 77 0.84 -1.60 -13.74
N ALA A 78 0.26 -0.49 -14.15
CA ALA A 78 0.64 0.25 -15.34
C ALA A 78 2.04 0.84 -15.20
N ARG A 79 2.73 0.94 -16.34
CA ARG A 79 3.94 1.74 -16.47
C ARG A 79 3.50 3.15 -16.87
N GLY A 80 3.92 4.18 -16.16
CA GLY A 80 3.54 5.57 -16.47
C GLY A 80 4.01 6.10 -17.83
N GLU A 81 4.78 5.31 -18.59
CA GLU A 81 5.30 5.65 -19.92
C GLU A 81 5.32 4.41 -20.83
N GLY A 82 4.94 4.57 -22.11
CA GLY A 82 4.99 3.51 -23.13
C GLY A 82 3.61 3.05 -23.62
N LYS A 83 3.54 2.00 -24.42
CA LYS A 83 2.26 1.46 -24.93
C LYS A 83 1.50 0.73 -23.82
N THR A 84 0.18 0.89 -23.80
CA THR A 84 -0.72 0.13 -22.92
C THR A 84 -0.55 -1.37 -23.12
N GLN A 85 -0.65 -2.14 -22.03
CA GLN A 85 -0.59 -3.61 -22.08
C GLN A 85 -1.93 -4.22 -21.67
N LYS A 86 -2.27 -5.34 -22.31
CA LYS A 86 -3.56 -6.04 -22.13
C LYS A 86 -3.80 -6.52 -20.69
N ASN A 87 -2.74 -6.73 -19.91
CA ASN A 87 -2.82 -7.23 -18.54
C ASN A 87 -2.95 -6.11 -17.49
N TRP A 88 -2.83 -4.84 -17.86
CA TRP A 88 -2.96 -3.74 -16.89
C TRP A 88 -4.38 -3.62 -16.36
N VAL A 89 -4.49 -3.34 -15.06
CA VAL A 89 -5.79 -3.26 -14.38
C VAL A 89 -6.38 -1.87 -14.57
N THR A 90 -7.55 -1.78 -15.18
CA THR A 90 -8.30 -0.52 -15.28
C THR A 90 -9.03 -0.20 -13.98
N LEU A 91 -9.36 1.07 -13.75
CA LEU A 91 -10.19 1.53 -12.63
C LEU A 91 -11.51 0.74 -12.51
N SER A 92 -12.21 0.57 -13.63
CA SER A 92 -13.47 -0.19 -13.68
C SER A 92 -13.26 -1.67 -13.33
N ALA A 93 -12.20 -2.30 -13.86
CA ALA A 93 -11.88 -3.69 -13.54
C ALA A 93 -11.51 -3.87 -12.06
N PHE A 94 -10.77 -2.92 -11.48
CA PHE A 94 -10.43 -2.92 -10.07
C PHE A 94 -11.70 -2.85 -9.20
N VAL A 95 -12.57 -1.87 -9.45
CA VAL A 95 -13.82 -1.69 -8.68
C VAL A 95 -14.76 -2.88 -8.86
N LYS A 96 -14.79 -3.50 -10.05
CA LYS A 96 -15.54 -4.74 -10.27
C LYS A 96 -15.01 -5.90 -9.42
N LYS A 97 -13.69 -6.01 -9.24
CA LYS A 97 -13.05 -7.09 -8.45
C LYS A 97 -13.15 -6.85 -6.94
N PHE A 98 -12.89 -5.64 -6.48
CA PHE A 98 -12.77 -5.31 -5.04
C PHE A 98 -14.01 -4.62 -4.45
N GLY A 99 -14.99 -4.31 -5.29
CA GLY A 99 -16.16 -3.53 -4.89
C GLY A 99 -15.91 -2.03 -4.96
N LYS A 100 -16.94 -1.26 -4.61
CA LYS A 100 -16.89 0.21 -4.61
C LYS A 100 -16.05 0.73 -3.43
N ALA A 101 -15.34 1.83 -3.67
CA ALA A 101 -14.52 2.53 -2.69
C ALA A 101 -15.38 3.38 -1.74
N ALA A 102 -14.80 3.74 -0.59
CA ALA A 102 -15.43 4.70 0.34
C ALA A 102 -15.16 6.15 -0.06
N SER A 103 -14.06 6.41 -0.79
CA SER A 103 -13.77 7.72 -1.35
C SER A 103 -13.22 7.64 -2.77
N PHE A 104 -13.40 8.75 -3.48
CA PHE A 104 -12.84 9.00 -4.80
C PHE A 104 -12.35 10.43 -4.84
N THR A 105 -11.13 10.63 -5.32
CA THR A 105 -10.61 11.94 -5.72
C THR A 105 -10.04 11.81 -7.13
N GLN A 106 -10.14 12.89 -7.89
CA GLN A 106 -9.53 13.00 -9.21
C GLN A 106 -8.85 14.36 -9.33
N GLU A 107 -7.62 14.34 -9.80
CA GLU A 107 -6.76 15.52 -9.89
C GLU A 107 -6.16 15.60 -11.29
N ASP A 108 -6.16 16.80 -11.89
CA ASP A 108 -5.51 17.03 -13.18
C ASP A 108 -4.07 17.52 -12.93
N THR A 109 -3.09 16.69 -13.28
CA THR A 109 -1.68 17.03 -13.14
C THR A 109 -1.10 17.52 -14.46
N SER A 110 0.10 18.11 -14.44
CA SER A 110 0.85 18.41 -15.67
C SER A 110 1.22 17.17 -16.48
N PHE A 111 1.03 15.97 -15.91
CA PHE A 111 1.37 14.68 -16.51
C PHE A 111 0.11 13.84 -16.81
N GLY A 112 -1.07 14.45 -16.82
CA GLY A 112 -2.36 13.79 -17.05
C GLY A 112 -3.23 13.71 -15.80
N ALA A 113 -4.45 13.22 -15.94
CA ALA A 113 -5.35 13.03 -14.81
C ALA A 113 -4.93 11.84 -13.95
N GLN A 114 -5.16 11.95 -12.65
CA GLN A 114 -4.97 10.88 -11.68
C GLN A 114 -6.26 10.67 -10.89
N VAL A 115 -6.60 9.41 -10.64
CA VAL A 115 -7.69 9.02 -9.73
C VAL A 115 -7.10 8.34 -8.53
N GLN A 116 -7.60 8.67 -7.34
CA GLN A 116 -7.30 7.96 -6.11
C GLN A 116 -8.59 7.46 -5.46
N LEU A 117 -8.59 6.18 -5.08
CA LEU A 117 -9.65 5.53 -4.32
C LEU A 117 -9.19 5.26 -2.90
N GLY A 118 -10.07 5.53 -1.93
CA GLY A 118 -9.90 5.14 -0.53
C GLY A 118 -10.78 3.95 -0.17
N TYR A 119 -10.18 2.89 0.38
CA TYR A 119 -10.91 1.72 0.88
C TYR A 119 -10.74 1.55 2.39
N GLY A 120 -11.77 0.98 3.00
CA GLY A 120 -11.87 0.70 4.42
C GLY A 120 -12.48 1.82 5.25
N THR A 121 -12.51 1.61 6.57
CA THR A 121 -13.01 2.61 7.51
C THR A 121 -11.90 3.61 7.84
N PRO A 122 -12.08 4.91 7.55
CA PRO A 122 -11.03 5.88 7.76
C PRO A 122 -10.76 6.11 9.25
N VAL A 123 -9.49 6.20 9.61
CA VAL A 123 -9.07 6.61 10.96
C VAL A 123 -8.52 8.03 10.86
N LYS A 124 -9.19 8.99 11.51
CA LYS A 124 -8.84 10.42 11.42
C LYS A 124 -8.76 10.94 9.98
N GLY A 125 -9.69 10.49 9.12
CA GLY A 125 -9.74 10.88 7.71
C GLY A 125 -8.75 10.16 6.79
N ILE A 126 -7.95 9.22 7.30
CA ILE A 126 -7.00 8.44 6.51
C ILE A 126 -7.59 7.06 6.25
N TYR A 127 -7.79 6.73 4.97
CA TYR A 127 -8.22 5.39 4.56
C TYR A 127 -7.09 4.37 4.73
N PRO A 128 -7.38 3.17 5.27
CA PRO A 128 -6.43 2.08 5.37
C PRO A 128 -5.76 1.72 4.05
N TYR A 129 -6.48 1.85 2.93
CA TYR A 129 -5.93 1.62 1.61
C TYR A 129 -6.15 2.82 0.70
N LYS A 130 -5.10 3.18 -0.04
CA LYS A 130 -5.10 4.16 -1.12
C LYS A 130 -4.70 3.47 -2.41
N ILE A 131 -5.59 3.52 -3.41
CA ILE A 131 -5.39 2.90 -4.72
C ILE A 131 -5.31 4.02 -5.74
N GLU A 132 -4.21 4.11 -6.46
CA GLU A 132 -3.94 5.18 -7.41
C GLU A 132 -4.01 4.67 -8.83
N PHE A 133 -4.59 5.49 -9.70
CA PHE A 133 -4.72 5.21 -11.12
C PHE A 133 -4.27 6.43 -11.90
N HIS A 134 -3.49 6.19 -12.95
CA HIS A 134 -3.05 7.23 -13.87
C HIS A 134 -3.78 7.10 -15.20
N GLU A 135 -4.11 8.24 -15.81
CA GLU A 135 -4.77 8.27 -17.09
C GLU A 135 -3.79 8.01 -18.24
N GLN A 136 -4.13 7.05 -19.08
CA GLN A 136 -3.45 6.81 -20.34
C GLN A 136 -4.46 6.43 -21.42
N ASP A 137 -4.37 7.08 -22.59
CA ASP A 137 -5.30 6.86 -23.71
C ASP A 137 -6.78 7.01 -23.28
N SER A 138 -7.08 8.02 -22.44
CA SER A 138 -8.41 8.28 -21.85
C SER A 138 -8.95 7.16 -20.93
N VAL A 139 -8.09 6.28 -20.45
CA VAL A 139 -8.43 5.19 -19.52
C VAL A 139 -7.54 5.25 -18.28
N PHE A 140 -8.15 5.13 -17.11
CA PHE A 140 -7.41 5.07 -15.84
C PHE A 140 -6.90 3.66 -15.56
N TYR A 141 -5.58 3.50 -15.43
CA TYR A 141 -4.92 2.24 -15.09
C TYR A 141 -4.23 2.31 -13.73
N LEU A 142 -4.27 1.20 -13.00
CA LEU A 142 -3.70 1.07 -11.66
C LEU A 142 -2.20 1.39 -11.68
N SER A 143 -1.76 2.40 -10.95
CA SER A 143 -0.36 2.83 -10.90
C SER A 143 0.30 2.53 -9.56
N ALA A 144 -0.45 2.56 -8.45
CA ALA A 144 0.09 2.25 -7.13
C ALA A 144 -0.99 1.77 -6.16
N VAL A 145 -0.56 1.02 -5.14
CA VAL A 145 -1.37 0.64 -3.97
C VAL A 145 -0.57 0.91 -2.71
N GLN A 146 -1.19 1.58 -1.75
CA GLN A 146 -0.67 1.71 -0.39
C GLN A 146 -1.68 1.14 0.58
N GLY A 147 -1.21 0.35 1.54
CA GLY A 147 -2.05 -0.30 2.55
C GLY A 147 -1.44 -0.20 3.94
N PHE A 148 -2.28 0.15 4.92
CA PHE A 148 -1.96 0.17 6.33
C PHE A 148 -2.79 -0.90 7.04
N VAL A 149 -2.12 -1.73 7.84
CA VAL A 149 -2.72 -2.87 8.53
C VAL A 149 -3.45 -3.81 7.55
N PRO A 150 -2.72 -4.38 6.57
CA PRO A 150 -3.35 -5.17 5.54
C PRO A 150 -4.11 -6.39 6.08
N HIS A 151 -5.21 -6.71 5.42
CA HIS A 151 -6.05 -7.85 5.73
C HIS A 151 -5.69 -9.08 4.87
N SER A 152 -5.84 -10.28 5.45
CA SER A 152 -5.65 -11.55 4.76
C SER A 152 -6.45 -12.64 5.48
N SER A 153 -6.99 -13.58 4.70
CA SER A 153 -7.56 -14.82 5.21
C SER A 153 -6.53 -15.93 5.45
N LEU A 154 -5.33 -15.81 4.85
CA LEU A 154 -4.28 -16.82 4.88
C LEU A 154 -3.22 -16.56 5.96
N TYR A 155 -2.96 -15.29 6.24
CA TYR A 155 -1.89 -14.87 7.14
C TYR A 155 -2.45 -14.11 8.33
N LYS A 156 -1.85 -14.34 9.50
CA LYS A 156 -2.21 -13.63 10.74
C LYS A 156 -1.09 -12.70 11.14
N LYS A 157 -1.44 -11.59 11.79
CA LYS A 157 -0.46 -10.71 12.41
C LYS A 157 0.26 -11.45 13.54
N LYS A 158 1.59 -11.45 13.50
CA LYS A 158 2.43 -11.98 14.56
C LYS A 158 2.77 -10.86 15.54
N LYS A 159 2.91 -11.21 16.83
CA LYS A 159 3.32 -10.27 17.89
C LYS A 159 4.79 -10.50 18.21
N ASP A 160 5.41 -9.49 18.83
CA ASP A 160 6.74 -9.58 19.44
C ASP A 160 7.86 -10.03 18.48
N LEU A 161 7.70 -9.67 17.20
CA LEU A 161 8.73 -9.87 16.18
C LEU A 161 10.01 -9.15 16.59
N LYS A 162 11.16 -9.76 16.29
CA LYS A 162 12.49 -9.20 16.54
C LYS A 162 13.23 -9.03 15.22
N LEU A 163 14.24 -8.16 15.20
CA LEU A 163 15.09 -7.99 14.01
C LEU A 163 15.73 -9.33 13.57
N ALA A 164 16.11 -10.17 14.54
CA ALA A 164 16.69 -11.49 14.31
C ALA A 164 15.80 -12.41 13.46
N ASP A 165 14.47 -12.28 13.56
CA ASP A 165 13.50 -13.12 12.82
C ASP A 165 13.58 -12.92 11.30
N PHE A 166 14.19 -11.82 10.83
CA PHE A 166 14.29 -11.46 9.42
C PHE A 166 15.69 -11.72 8.82
N THR A 167 16.66 -12.11 9.65
CA THR A 167 18.06 -12.28 9.23
C THR A 167 18.21 -13.43 8.23
N GLY A 168 17.47 -14.53 8.43
CA GLY A 168 17.52 -15.73 7.60
C GLY A 168 16.90 -15.61 6.21
N TYR A 169 16.24 -14.50 5.88
CA TYR A 169 15.69 -14.32 4.53
C TYR A 169 16.79 -13.95 3.53
N GLN A 170 16.78 -14.63 2.38
CA GLN A 170 17.73 -14.48 1.30
C GLN A 170 17.25 -13.42 0.32
N THR A 171 18.11 -12.44 0.04
CA THR A 171 17.89 -11.47 -1.03
C THR A 171 18.33 -12.06 -2.37
N LEU A 172 17.76 -11.57 -3.48
CA LEU A 172 18.27 -11.85 -4.83
C LEU A 172 19.77 -11.54 -4.90
N ASP A 173 20.59 -12.57 -5.10
CA ASP A 173 22.00 -12.40 -5.49
C ASP A 173 22.09 -12.43 -7.02
N ARG A 174 22.99 -11.62 -7.59
CA ARG A 174 23.33 -11.61 -9.03
C ARG A 174 23.80 -12.99 -9.53
N LYS A 175 24.08 -13.94 -8.63
CA LYS A 175 24.59 -15.30 -8.88
C LYS A 175 23.53 -16.42 -8.95
N LYS A 176 22.34 -16.14 -9.48
CA LYS A 176 21.29 -17.13 -9.88
C LYS A 176 20.44 -17.77 -8.77
N GLU A 177 20.60 -17.45 -7.49
CA GLU A 177 19.65 -17.91 -6.46
C GLU A 177 18.35 -17.10 -6.50
N LYS A 178 17.21 -17.80 -6.39
CA LYS A 178 15.91 -17.14 -6.25
C LYS A 178 15.76 -16.67 -4.80
N GLY A 179 15.71 -15.35 -4.59
CA GLY A 179 15.45 -14.76 -3.27
C GLY A 179 14.19 -15.32 -2.61
N THR A 180 14.09 -15.12 -1.30
CA THR A 180 12.93 -15.58 -0.50
C THR A 180 11.62 -15.06 -1.09
N MET A 181 10.63 -15.94 -1.21
CA MET A 181 9.31 -15.59 -1.72
C MET A 181 8.54 -14.77 -0.69
N VAL A 182 7.71 -13.83 -1.17
CA VAL A 182 6.83 -13.07 -0.27
C VAL A 182 5.93 -13.98 0.56
N GLU A 183 5.43 -15.08 -0.01
CA GLU A 183 4.58 -16.04 0.67
C GLU A 183 5.31 -16.74 1.83
N GLU A 184 6.62 -16.98 1.69
CA GLU A 184 7.42 -17.56 2.75
C GLU A 184 7.59 -16.59 3.92
N VAL A 185 7.85 -15.31 3.62
CA VAL A 185 7.93 -14.24 4.62
C VAL A 185 6.58 -14.09 5.34
N LEU A 186 5.47 -14.04 4.60
CA LEU A 186 4.13 -13.91 5.18
C LEU A 186 3.75 -15.12 6.05
N LYS A 187 4.20 -16.34 5.69
CA LYS A 187 4.01 -17.54 6.53
C LYS A 187 4.81 -17.49 7.84
N LYS A 188 6.07 -17.04 7.79
CA LYS A 188 7.00 -17.07 8.94
C LYS A 188 6.87 -15.85 9.86
N SER A 189 6.80 -14.66 9.27
CA SER A 189 6.71 -13.36 9.95
C SER A 189 5.29 -12.85 10.13
N GLY A 190 4.30 -13.44 9.45
CA GLY A 190 2.90 -13.01 9.51
C GLY A 190 2.62 -11.78 8.66
N LEU A 191 1.48 -11.13 8.94
CA LEU A 191 1.08 -9.92 8.23
C LEU A 191 1.96 -8.71 8.58
N PRO A 192 2.36 -7.90 7.58
CA PRO A 192 3.09 -6.67 7.81
C PRO A 192 2.21 -5.59 8.43
N ASN A 193 2.83 -4.52 8.92
CA ASN A 193 2.14 -3.34 9.40
C ASN A 193 1.66 -2.45 8.26
N SER A 194 2.39 -2.45 7.14
CA SER A 194 2.01 -1.72 5.92
C SER A 194 2.60 -2.38 4.69
N LEU A 195 1.99 -2.09 3.54
CA LEU A 195 2.48 -2.47 2.23
C LEU A 195 2.45 -1.29 1.27
N SER A 196 3.34 -1.32 0.29
CA SER A 196 3.31 -0.44 -0.87
C SER A 196 3.62 -1.27 -2.11
N LEU A 197 2.75 -1.21 -3.10
CA LEU A 197 2.94 -1.82 -4.41
C LEU A 197 3.07 -0.70 -5.43
N THR A 198 4.21 -0.64 -6.10
CA THR A 198 4.54 0.40 -7.08
C THR A 198 5.21 -0.22 -8.30
N ARG A 199 5.30 0.55 -9.37
CA ARG A 199 6.04 0.16 -10.57
C ARG A 199 7.00 1.27 -10.97
N THR A 200 8.27 0.93 -11.08
CA THR A 200 9.27 1.76 -11.77
C THR A 200 9.31 1.39 -13.26
N GLN A 201 10.09 2.10 -14.07
CA GLN A 201 10.17 1.84 -15.52
C GLN A 201 10.40 0.35 -15.85
N ASP A 202 11.19 -0.36 -15.05
CA ASP A 202 11.59 -1.74 -15.34
C ASP A 202 11.06 -2.78 -14.35
N LYS A 203 10.52 -2.38 -13.20
CA LYS A 203 10.26 -3.31 -12.09
C LYS A 203 8.94 -3.05 -11.39
N HIS A 204 8.22 -4.12 -11.09
CA HIS A 204 7.16 -4.10 -10.08
C HIS A 204 7.79 -4.34 -8.71
N LEU A 205 7.54 -3.42 -7.80
CA LEU A 205 8.12 -3.42 -6.48
C LEU A 205 7.02 -3.56 -5.43
N LEU A 206 7.23 -4.48 -4.49
CA LEU A 206 6.44 -4.59 -3.28
C LEU A 206 7.34 -4.24 -2.10
N ALA A 207 6.96 -3.26 -1.30
CA ALA A 207 7.59 -2.99 -0.02
C ALA A 207 6.65 -3.42 1.11
N LEU A 208 7.15 -4.24 2.03
CA LEU A 208 6.47 -4.62 3.26
C LEU A 208 7.22 -4.06 4.45
N SER A 209 6.51 -3.43 5.38
CA SER A 209 7.12 -2.91 6.61
C SER A 209 6.55 -3.62 7.83
N TYR A 210 7.45 -4.09 8.69
CA TYR A 210 7.13 -4.77 9.95
C TYR A 210 7.62 -3.93 11.11
N GLN A 211 6.75 -3.71 12.07
CA GLN A 211 7.15 -3.22 13.37
C GLN A 211 7.67 -4.37 14.19
N VAL A 212 8.91 -4.23 14.67
CA VAL A 212 9.57 -5.20 15.53
C VAL A 212 9.82 -4.56 16.90
N THR A 213 10.16 -5.38 17.89
CA THR A 213 10.43 -4.94 19.26
C THR A 213 11.54 -3.89 19.30
N ASP A 214 12.54 -4.04 18.44
CA ASP A 214 13.76 -3.23 18.42
C ASP A 214 13.75 -2.17 17.30
N GLY A 215 12.60 -1.90 16.66
CA GLY A 215 12.51 -0.88 15.59
C GLY A 215 11.57 -1.26 14.44
N LEU A 216 12.02 -1.01 13.22
CA LEU A 216 11.29 -1.27 11.98
C LEU A 216 12.15 -2.13 11.05
N VAL A 217 11.52 -3.09 10.39
CA VAL A 217 12.11 -3.83 9.27
C VAL A 217 11.37 -3.50 7.99
N SER A 218 12.11 -3.17 6.94
CA SER A 218 11.56 -2.95 5.60
C SER A 218 12.09 -4.02 4.65
N LEU A 219 11.19 -4.71 3.96
CA LEU A 219 11.51 -5.72 2.96
C LEU A 219 11.01 -5.24 1.60
N THR A 220 11.90 -5.14 0.63
CA THR A 220 11.53 -4.84 -0.76
C THR A 220 11.65 -6.10 -1.59
N PHE A 221 10.62 -6.37 -2.38
CA PHE A 221 10.53 -7.49 -3.28
C PHE A 221 10.39 -6.98 -4.71
N GLU A 222 11.02 -7.69 -5.64
CA GLU A 222 10.87 -7.48 -7.07
C GLU A 222 10.00 -8.60 -7.63
N ARG A 223 9.05 -8.26 -8.52
CA ARG A 223 8.28 -9.26 -9.23
C ARG A 223 9.11 -9.84 -10.36
N ASP A 224 9.30 -11.15 -10.34
CA ASP A 224 10.01 -11.88 -11.40
C ASP A 224 9.11 -12.14 -12.62
N GLN A 225 9.69 -12.70 -13.68
CA GLN A 225 8.97 -13.02 -14.92
C GLN A 225 7.87 -14.08 -14.75
N SER A 226 7.92 -14.88 -13.67
CA SER A 226 6.85 -15.82 -13.33
C SER A 226 5.69 -15.15 -12.59
N GLY A 227 5.78 -13.85 -12.32
CA GLY A 227 4.80 -13.07 -11.59
C GLY A 227 4.93 -13.17 -10.08
N GLN A 228 5.99 -13.81 -9.56
CA GLN A 228 6.21 -14.00 -8.12
C GLN A 228 7.09 -12.89 -7.54
N TYR A 229 6.80 -12.47 -6.30
CA TYR A 229 7.62 -11.49 -5.59
C TYR A 229 8.77 -12.15 -4.85
N ARG A 230 9.99 -11.72 -5.18
CA ARG A 230 11.24 -12.23 -4.63
C ARG A 230 11.96 -11.14 -3.88
N LEU A 231 12.39 -11.44 -2.66
CA LEU A 231 13.05 -10.48 -1.79
C LEU A 231 14.32 -9.96 -2.47
N SER A 232 14.41 -8.65 -2.70
CA SER A 232 15.56 -7.99 -3.34
C SER A 232 16.40 -7.19 -2.36
N LYS A 233 15.77 -6.59 -1.34
CA LYS A 233 16.45 -5.75 -0.35
C LYS A 233 15.82 -5.89 1.04
N LYS A 234 16.67 -5.85 2.06
CA LYS A 234 16.31 -5.70 3.47
C LYS A 234 16.82 -4.35 3.95
N GLY A 235 16.06 -3.67 4.80
CA GLY A 235 16.41 -2.39 5.41
C GLY A 235 15.81 -2.25 6.80
#